data_AF-A0A4Q7DQR7-F1
#
_entry.id   AF-A0A4Q7DQR7-F1
#
_cell.length_a   1.000
_cell.length_b   1.000
_cell.length_c   1.000
_cell.angle_alpha   90.00
_cell.angle_beta   90.00
_cell.angle_gamma   90.00
#
_symmetry.space_group_name_H-M   'P 1'
#
loop_
_entity.id
_entity.type
_entity.pdbx_description
1 polymer ?
#
loop_
_entity_poly.entity_id
_entity_poly.type
_entity_poly.pdbx_seq_one_letter_code
_entity_poly.pdbx_strand_id
1 'polypeptide(L)'
;MELYEAHRYLLEVDGLLSDSEVRIFKALMNREGKPSDIKSALRRLCLYMYRYCGKNPIILIDEYDTPIQEAHLHRYYGEMVELMRGILGQALKDNSYLTKAVVTGITRISQESLFSGLNNISVYSMLRERFGQYFGFTEDEVVKLLEETKQPVSLSEIKEWYNGYQIGKHVLYNPWSIINCLDNEGILQEYWLNTSSNALIGDLLRKAKPVVKKEFEELLQGKVITQALSENLVFPDIRKKPEALWSLLLYAGYLKVVEKERQGNKLICHLLIPNKEVSFVYDDIVDDWFSEAISIESYDSFVKSLVDGDMEKFEMYITSYIMQSGSYFDFNKNTPERVFHVFILGLVVGLRGEYYIRSNQESGLGRFDVVMLPKQNERAGILLEFKATDDTRKLKAKAKEGLKQVKDKQYLELFRQNGVKEVLAIGLAFCGKHMELVCQRLNEI
;
A
#
# COMPACT_ATOMS: atom_id res chain seq x y z
N MET A 1 19.92 -5.25 25.32
CA MET A 1 20.04 -6.59 25.94
C MET A 1 20.79 -7.53 25.02
N GLU A 2 20.14 -8.08 23.97
CA GLU A 2 20.70 -9.12 23.10
C GLU A 2 22.04 -8.74 22.47
N LEU A 3 22.16 -7.51 21.95
CA LEU A 3 23.43 -7.03 21.39
C LEU A 3 24.58 -7.07 22.41
N TYR A 4 24.32 -6.76 23.68
CA TYR A 4 25.34 -6.81 24.74
C TYR A 4 25.63 -8.25 25.18
N GLU A 5 24.61 -9.12 25.24
CA GLU A 5 24.80 -10.55 25.52
C GLU A 5 25.68 -11.21 24.44
N ALA A 6 25.43 -10.91 23.17
CA ALA A 6 26.25 -11.40 22.05
C ALA A 6 27.74 -10.99 22.16
N HIS A 7 28.02 -9.91 22.90
CA HIS A 7 29.37 -9.40 23.15
C HIS A 7 29.85 -9.64 24.59
N ARG A 8 29.24 -10.57 25.32
CA ARG A 8 29.57 -10.88 26.71
C ARG A 8 31.03 -11.27 26.92
N TYR A 9 31.67 -11.86 25.92
CA TYR A 9 33.10 -12.22 25.94
C TYR A 9 34.01 -11.02 26.24
N LEU A 10 33.57 -9.78 25.99
CA LEU A 10 34.31 -8.57 26.34
C LEU A 10 34.47 -8.40 27.87
N LEU A 11 33.61 -9.00 28.68
CA LEU A 11 33.72 -8.99 30.15
C LEU A 11 34.81 -9.95 30.66
N GLU A 12 35.24 -10.90 29.84
CA GLU A 12 36.20 -11.95 30.21
C GLU A 12 37.66 -11.54 29.96
N VAL A 13 37.85 -10.43 29.24
CA VAL A 13 39.18 -9.91 28.89
C VAL A 13 39.69 -9.00 30.00
N ASP A 14 40.74 -9.44 30.68
CA ASP A 14 41.34 -8.68 31.77
C ASP A 14 41.83 -7.30 31.31
N GLY A 15 41.54 -6.27 32.11
CA GLY A 15 41.90 -4.88 31.83
C GLY A 15 41.20 -4.21 30.64
N LEU A 16 40.32 -4.89 29.90
CA LEU A 16 39.63 -4.30 28.74
C LEU A 16 38.63 -3.21 29.15
N LEU A 17 37.88 -3.49 30.21
CA LEU A 17 36.81 -2.65 30.75
C LEU A 17 37.13 -2.27 32.19
N SER A 18 36.97 -0.99 32.53
CA SER A 18 37.01 -0.53 33.92
C SER A 18 35.81 -1.05 34.72
N ASP A 19 35.92 -1.05 36.05
CA ASP A 19 34.83 -1.47 36.95
C ASP A 19 33.50 -0.75 36.68
N SER A 20 33.57 0.53 36.30
CA SER A 20 32.36 1.30 35.98
C SER A 20 31.73 0.87 34.66
N GLU A 21 32.55 0.56 33.66
CA GLU A 21 32.11 0.04 32.36
C GLU A 21 31.53 -1.37 32.51
N VAL A 22 32.13 -2.24 33.33
CA VAL A 22 31.59 -3.56 33.66
C VAL A 22 30.21 -3.46 34.29
N ARG A 23 30.00 -2.54 35.24
CA ARG A 23 28.67 -2.30 35.84
C ARG A 23 27.63 -1.86 34.81
N ILE A 24 27.98 -0.92 33.94
CA ILE A 24 27.07 -0.43 32.90
C ILE A 24 26.76 -1.54 31.88
N PHE A 25 27.78 -2.31 31.47
CA PHE A 25 27.62 -3.42 30.54
C PHE A 25 26.62 -4.44 31.09
N LYS A 26 26.82 -4.88 32.34
CA LYS A 26 25.91 -5.81 33.03
C LYS A 26 24.50 -5.24 33.20
N ALA A 27 24.37 -3.95 33.52
CA ALA A 27 23.05 -3.31 33.63
C ALA A 27 22.30 -3.29 32.29
N LEU A 28 22.96 -2.99 31.18
CA LEU A 28 22.36 -3.03 29.84
C LEU A 28 21.98 -4.46 29.38
N MET A 29 22.78 -5.44 29.81
CA MET A 29 22.55 -6.87 29.59
C MET A 29 21.37 -7.40 30.43
N ASN A 30 21.15 -6.87 31.64
CA ASN A 30 20.08 -7.29 32.55
C ASN A 30 18.79 -6.46 32.45
N ARG A 31 18.71 -5.49 31.50
CA ARG A 31 17.60 -4.52 31.38
C ARG A 31 17.43 -3.57 32.57
N GLU A 32 18.52 -3.29 33.28
CA GLU A 32 18.57 -2.40 34.46
C GLU A 32 19.29 -1.06 34.17
N GLY A 33 19.72 -0.84 32.93
CA GLY A 33 20.41 0.37 32.50
C GLY A 33 19.53 1.63 32.60
N LYS A 34 20.12 2.76 33.00
CA LYS A 34 19.42 4.05 33.03
C LYS A 34 19.22 4.59 31.60
N PRO A 35 18.31 5.56 31.37
CA PRO A 35 18.12 6.15 30.04
C PRO A 35 19.41 6.70 29.39
N SER A 36 20.35 7.23 30.18
CA SER A 36 21.67 7.66 29.70
C SER A 36 22.53 6.50 29.19
N ASP A 37 22.44 5.34 29.83
CA ASP A 37 23.19 4.15 29.47
C ASP A 37 22.67 3.60 28.14
N ILE A 38 21.34 3.55 27.99
CA ILE A 38 20.68 3.13 26.74
C ILE A 38 21.08 4.05 25.58
N LYS A 39 20.99 5.38 25.76
CA LYS A 39 21.36 6.35 24.73
C LYS A 39 22.85 6.28 24.33
N SER A 40 23.73 5.86 25.24
CA SER A 40 25.17 5.73 24.97
C SER A 40 25.61 4.31 24.59
N ALA A 41 24.69 3.35 24.57
CA ALA A 41 25.00 1.92 24.49
C ALA A 41 25.82 1.54 23.25
N LEU A 42 25.41 2.00 22.06
CA LEU A 42 26.13 1.69 20.81
C LEU A 42 27.50 2.36 20.73
N ARG A 43 27.62 3.62 21.18
CA ARG A 43 28.89 4.34 21.23
C ARG A 43 29.90 3.64 22.15
N ARG A 44 29.44 3.21 23.33
CA ARG A 44 30.25 2.45 24.29
C ARG A 44 30.71 1.13 23.72
N LEU A 45 29.81 0.40 23.06
CA LEU A 45 30.17 -0.85 22.42
C LEU A 45 31.23 -0.65 21.32
N CYS A 46 31.17 0.45 20.55
CA CYS A 46 32.22 0.78 19.58
C CYS A 46 33.59 0.95 20.24
N LEU A 47 33.65 1.66 21.37
CA LEU A 47 34.87 1.81 22.17
C LEU A 47 35.39 0.45 22.66
N TYR A 48 34.52 -0.41 23.19
CA TYR A 48 34.90 -1.71 23.71
C TYR A 48 35.43 -2.63 22.60
N MET A 49 34.78 -2.60 21.44
CA MET A 49 35.23 -3.32 20.24
C MET A 49 36.56 -2.79 19.71
N TYR A 50 36.78 -1.48 19.72
CA TYR A 50 38.07 -0.90 19.36
C TYR A 50 39.18 -1.38 20.30
N ARG A 51 38.96 -1.37 21.62
CA ARG A 51 39.94 -1.85 22.60
C ARG A 51 40.26 -3.34 22.40
N TYR A 52 39.25 -4.15 22.07
CA TYR A 52 39.42 -5.59 21.90
C TYR A 52 40.07 -5.96 20.55
N CYS A 53 39.61 -5.37 19.45
CA CYS A 53 40.03 -5.73 18.10
C CYS A 53 41.19 -4.86 17.56
N GLY A 54 41.52 -3.75 18.22
CA GLY A 54 42.45 -2.73 17.70
C GLY A 54 41.95 -1.98 16.47
N LYS A 55 40.65 -2.12 16.12
CA LYS A 55 40.02 -1.52 14.93
C LYS A 55 38.63 -1.01 15.25
N ASN A 56 38.30 0.15 14.69
CA ASN A 56 36.98 0.75 14.83
C ASN A 56 35.92 -0.11 14.09
N PRO A 57 34.79 -0.46 14.71
CA PRO A 57 33.74 -1.24 14.04
C PRO A 57 32.97 -0.45 12.97
N ILE A 58 32.22 -1.20 12.17
CA ILE A 58 31.15 -0.70 11.30
C ILE A 58 29.82 -0.98 11.99
N ILE A 59 28.90 -0.01 11.97
CA ILE A 59 27.53 -0.19 12.46
C ILE A 59 26.60 -0.45 11.27
N LEU A 60 25.86 -1.54 11.30
CA LEU A 60 24.77 -1.81 10.37
C LEU A 60 23.46 -1.73 11.17
N ILE A 61 22.59 -0.80 10.80
CA ILE A 61 21.26 -0.66 11.41
C ILE A 61 20.26 -0.95 10.31
N ASP A 62 19.59 -2.09 10.45
CA ASP A 62 18.50 -2.44 9.57
C ASP A 62 17.18 -1.83 10.07
N GLU A 63 16.34 -1.41 9.13
CA GLU A 63 14.98 -0.89 9.37
C GLU A 63 14.86 0.10 10.54
N TYR A 64 15.69 1.15 10.52
CA TYR A 64 15.77 2.10 11.64
C TYR A 64 14.45 2.81 11.95
N ASP A 65 13.54 2.87 10.97
CA ASP A 65 12.28 3.57 11.05
C ASP A 65 11.13 2.72 11.61
N THR A 66 11.24 1.38 11.60
CA THR A 66 10.20 0.47 12.13
C THR A 66 9.74 0.82 13.56
N PRO A 67 10.63 1.06 14.54
CA PRO A 67 10.20 1.45 15.89
C PRO A 67 9.39 2.74 15.93
N ILE A 68 9.62 3.65 14.98
CA ILE A 68 8.97 4.95 14.92
C ILE A 68 7.58 4.84 14.27
N GLN A 69 7.45 3.95 13.28
CA GLN A 69 6.15 3.60 12.69
C GLN A 69 5.25 2.95 13.75
N GLU A 70 5.76 1.99 14.51
CA GLU A 70 5.04 1.34 15.62
C GLU A 70 4.65 2.35 16.71
N ALA A 71 5.57 3.26 17.07
CA ALA A 71 5.29 4.32 18.02
C ALA A 71 4.16 5.26 17.57
N HIS A 72 4.01 5.46 16.26
CA HIS A 72 2.89 6.23 15.72
C HIS A 72 1.56 5.50 15.89
N LEU A 73 1.51 4.20 15.55
CA LEU A 73 0.32 3.36 15.70
C LEU A 73 -0.16 3.31 17.16
N HIS A 74 0.79 3.21 18.09
CA HIS A 74 0.53 3.10 19.52
C HIS A 74 0.57 4.43 20.28
N ARG A 75 0.62 5.57 19.56
CA ARG A 75 0.48 6.93 20.11
C ARG A 75 1.59 7.40 21.07
N TYR A 76 2.83 6.91 20.93
CA TYR A 76 4.03 7.36 21.67
C TYR A 76 5.17 7.83 20.74
N TYR A 77 4.82 8.37 19.57
CA TYR A 77 5.76 8.81 18.54
C TYR A 77 6.85 9.77 19.06
N GLY A 78 6.49 10.75 19.90
CA GLY A 78 7.42 11.77 20.38
C GLY A 78 8.54 11.17 21.24
N GLU A 79 8.16 10.32 22.18
CA GLU A 79 9.04 9.63 23.11
C GLU A 79 10.02 8.70 22.37
N MET A 80 9.52 7.97 21.38
CA MET A 80 10.37 7.10 20.56
C MET A 80 11.36 7.91 19.71
N VAL A 81 10.92 9.01 19.09
CA VAL A 81 11.82 9.89 18.33
C VAL A 81 12.92 10.48 19.21
N GLU A 82 12.60 10.89 20.45
CA GLU A 82 13.62 11.39 21.39
C GLU A 82 14.62 10.30 21.81
N LEU A 83 14.15 9.08 22.04
CA LEU A 83 15.00 7.95 22.38
C LEU A 83 15.95 7.61 21.21
N MET A 84 15.39 7.44 20.01
CA MET A 84 16.16 7.11 18.80
C MET A 84 17.15 8.21 18.44
N ARG A 85 16.76 9.49 18.54
CA ARG A 85 17.68 10.63 18.39
C ARG A 85 18.83 10.56 19.38
N GLY A 86 18.56 10.19 20.64
CA GLY A 86 19.59 10.03 21.66
C GLY A 86 20.57 8.90 21.35
N ILE A 87 20.07 7.74 20.92
CA ILE A 87 20.88 6.55 20.58
C ILE A 87 21.72 6.81 19.32
N LEU A 88 21.06 7.18 18.22
CA LEU A 88 21.72 7.39 16.93
C LEU A 88 22.63 8.60 16.95
N GLY A 89 22.22 9.68 17.63
CA GLY A 89 23.04 10.86 17.82
C GLY A 89 24.37 10.52 18.49
N GLN A 90 24.36 9.79 19.61
CA GLN A 90 25.61 9.41 20.28
C GLN A 90 26.41 8.35 19.52
N ALA A 91 25.76 7.42 18.84
CA ALA A 91 26.43 6.36 18.10
C ALA A 91 27.15 6.88 16.85
N LEU A 92 26.53 7.82 16.14
CA LEU A 92 26.93 8.23 14.79
C LEU A 92 27.63 9.59 14.74
N LYS A 93 27.30 10.51 15.65
CA LYS A 93 27.87 11.87 15.65
C LYS A 93 29.15 11.92 16.47
N ASP A 94 30.23 12.42 15.87
CA ASP A 94 31.53 12.64 16.51
C ASP A 94 32.09 11.41 17.25
N ASN A 95 31.69 10.20 16.83
CA ASN A 95 32.15 8.96 17.41
C ASN A 95 33.51 8.57 16.80
N SER A 96 34.59 8.92 17.49
CA SER A 96 35.97 8.59 17.09
C SER A 96 36.26 7.09 16.98
N TYR A 97 35.39 6.23 17.54
CA TYR A 97 35.51 4.78 17.51
C TYR A 97 34.64 4.13 16.43
N LEU A 98 34.03 4.92 15.53
CA LEU A 98 33.24 4.41 14.42
C LEU A 98 34.02 4.54 13.11
N THR A 99 34.07 3.47 12.31
CA THR A 99 34.60 3.53 10.94
C THR A 99 33.55 4.06 9.98
N LYS A 100 32.36 3.45 9.99
CA LYS A 100 31.25 3.79 9.10
C LYS A 100 29.94 3.24 9.67
N ALA A 101 28.82 3.88 9.33
CA ALA A 101 27.51 3.31 9.54
C ALA A 101 26.74 3.16 8.23
N VAL A 102 25.96 2.09 8.12
CA VAL A 102 24.94 1.89 7.09
C VAL A 102 23.61 1.77 7.81
N VAL A 103 22.63 2.54 7.35
CA VAL A 103 21.30 2.60 7.94
C VAL A 103 20.29 2.43 6.81
N THR A 104 19.41 1.44 6.93
CA THR A 104 18.34 1.15 5.95
C THR A 104 16.98 1.41 6.59
N GLY A 105 16.02 1.81 5.78
CA GLY A 105 14.65 2.09 6.22
C GLY A 105 13.79 2.52 5.06
N ILE A 106 12.48 2.34 5.20
CA ILE A 106 11.49 2.66 4.15
C ILE A 106 11.29 4.17 4.07
N THR A 107 11.09 4.80 5.23
CA THR A 107 10.80 6.22 5.35
C THR A 107 12.03 7.00 5.72
N ARG A 108 12.30 8.07 4.99
CA ARG A 108 13.30 9.06 5.41
C ARG A 108 12.67 9.97 6.45
N ILE A 109 12.63 9.50 7.70
CA ILE A 109 12.29 10.35 8.83
C ILE A 109 13.31 11.49 8.87
N SER A 110 12.81 12.72 8.80
CA SER A 110 13.59 13.91 8.42
C SER A 110 14.95 13.99 9.12
N GLN A 111 15.98 14.42 8.37
CA GLN A 111 17.31 14.70 8.93
C GLN A 111 17.23 15.72 10.09
N GLU A 112 16.22 16.59 10.09
CA GLU A 112 15.98 17.57 11.15
C GLU A 112 15.45 16.96 12.46
N SER A 113 14.86 15.76 12.44
CA SER A 113 14.26 15.12 13.62
C SER A 113 15.15 14.05 14.26
N LEU A 114 15.70 13.08 13.52
CA LEU A 114 16.54 12.02 14.12
C LEU A 114 18.03 12.29 14.00
N PHE A 115 18.44 12.88 12.87
CA PHE A 115 19.83 13.03 12.49
C PHE A 115 20.30 14.47 12.59
N SER A 116 19.65 15.26 13.46
CA SER A 116 19.94 16.69 13.61
C SER A 116 21.42 16.89 13.97
N GLY A 117 22.14 17.64 13.13
CA GLY A 117 23.57 17.92 13.30
C GLY A 117 24.52 16.81 12.84
N LEU A 118 24.05 15.79 12.11
CA LEU A 118 24.91 14.88 11.37
C LEU A 118 25.23 15.46 9.99
N ASN A 119 26.46 15.92 9.82
CA ASN A 119 26.88 16.60 8.59
C ASN A 119 27.51 15.64 7.55
N ASN A 120 27.69 14.36 7.87
CA ASN A 120 28.44 13.38 7.06
C ASN A 120 27.54 12.27 6.46
N ILE A 121 26.26 12.55 6.21
CA ILE A 121 25.29 11.55 5.70
C ILE A 121 25.21 11.59 4.17
N SER A 122 25.35 10.43 3.54
CA SER A 122 24.98 10.20 2.14
C SER A 122 23.68 9.40 2.06
N VAL A 123 22.73 9.86 1.25
CA VAL A 123 21.42 9.21 1.08
C VAL A 123 21.29 8.61 -0.32
N TYR A 124 20.85 7.36 -0.37
CA TYR A 124 20.62 6.57 -1.58
C TYR A 124 19.19 6.02 -1.56
N SER A 125 18.24 6.78 -2.13
CA SER A 125 16.84 6.36 -2.23
C SER A 125 16.57 5.63 -3.54
N MET A 126 15.38 5.02 -3.65
CA MET A 126 14.83 4.41 -4.88
C MET A 126 14.77 5.37 -6.09
N LEU A 127 14.98 6.67 -5.88
CA LEU A 127 14.98 7.67 -6.94
C LEU A 127 16.38 7.92 -7.53
N ARG A 128 17.43 7.31 -6.96
CA ARG A 128 18.84 7.50 -7.35
C ARG A 128 19.45 6.22 -7.94
N GLU A 129 20.18 6.36 -9.04
CA GLU A 129 20.69 5.22 -9.82
C GLU A 129 21.89 4.50 -9.19
N ARG A 130 22.73 5.19 -8.39
CA ARG A 130 24.07 4.69 -7.99
C ARG A 130 24.09 3.26 -7.44
N PHE A 131 23.06 2.86 -6.69
CA PHE A 131 22.92 1.51 -6.14
C PHE A 131 21.65 0.81 -6.62
N GLY A 132 21.00 1.34 -7.65
CA GLY A 132 19.68 0.92 -8.08
C GLY A 132 19.58 -0.57 -8.35
N GLN A 133 20.53 -1.11 -9.11
CA GLN A 133 20.55 -2.53 -9.49
C GLN A 133 20.63 -3.52 -8.31
N TYR A 134 20.98 -3.06 -7.09
CA TYR A 134 21.15 -3.94 -5.94
C TYR A 134 19.92 -4.01 -5.02
N PHE A 135 18.84 -3.29 -5.33
CA PHE A 135 17.61 -3.26 -4.52
C PHE A 135 16.57 -4.32 -4.94
N GLY A 136 16.87 -5.10 -5.99
CA GLY A 136 15.97 -6.13 -6.51
C GLY A 136 16.70 -7.03 -7.49
N PHE A 137 16.01 -8.03 -8.04
CA PHE A 137 16.58 -8.82 -9.14
C PHE A 137 16.39 -8.10 -10.48
N THR A 138 17.41 -8.15 -11.31
CA THR A 138 17.33 -7.79 -12.73
C THR A 138 16.67 -8.90 -13.54
N GLU A 139 16.18 -8.58 -14.75
CA GLU A 139 15.61 -9.61 -15.65
C GLU A 139 16.63 -10.72 -15.96
N ASP A 140 17.90 -10.36 -16.17
CA ASP A 140 18.98 -11.32 -16.41
C ASP A 140 19.20 -12.28 -15.21
N GLU A 141 19.05 -11.80 -13.98
CA GLU A 141 19.16 -12.65 -12.78
C GLU A 141 17.95 -13.57 -12.65
N VAL A 142 16.74 -13.08 -12.93
CA VAL A 142 15.52 -13.91 -12.92
C VAL A 142 15.57 -15.00 -13.98
N VAL A 143 16.06 -14.69 -15.18
CA VAL A 143 16.26 -15.67 -16.26
C VAL A 143 17.21 -16.78 -15.81
N LYS A 144 18.35 -16.43 -15.22
CA LYS A 144 19.32 -17.43 -14.70
C LYS A 144 18.70 -18.30 -13.62
N LEU A 145 17.96 -17.70 -12.67
CA LEU A 145 17.28 -18.45 -11.61
C LEU A 145 16.25 -19.43 -12.19
N LEU A 146 15.49 -19.05 -13.22
CA LEU A 146 14.56 -19.93 -13.90
C LEU A 146 15.26 -21.09 -14.62
N GLU A 147 16.39 -20.83 -15.28
CA GLU A 147 17.20 -21.87 -15.93
C GLU A 147 17.78 -22.88 -14.94
N GLU A 148 18.23 -22.41 -13.78
CA GLU A 148 18.81 -23.23 -12.71
C GLU A 148 17.74 -24.08 -12.00
N THR A 149 16.59 -23.48 -11.68
CA THR A 149 15.51 -24.12 -10.93
C THR A 149 14.60 -24.99 -11.79
N LYS A 150 14.56 -24.74 -13.12
CA LYS A 150 13.72 -25.46 -14.10
C LYS A 150 12.23 -25.45 -13.76
N GLN A 151 11.75 -24.37 -13.14
CA GLN A 151 10.33 -24.22 -12.81
C GLN A 151 9.46 -24.07 -14.06
N PRO A 152 8.19 -24.51 -14.02
CA PRO A 152 7.30 -24.50 -15.18
C PRO A 152 6.76 -23.10 -15.52
N VAL A 153 6.90 -22.14 -14.62
CA VAL A 153 6.40 -20.77 -14.77
C VAL A 153 7.18 -19.99 -15.83
N SER A 154 6.46 -19.21 -16.65
CA SER A 154 7.10 -18.41 -17.69
C SER A 154 7.66 -17.08 -17.14
N LEU A 155 8.71 -16.57 -17.78
CA LEU A 155 9.24 -15.23 -17.49
C LEU A 155 8.17 -14.13 -17.67
N SER A 156 7.26 -14.28 -18.65
CA SER A 156 6.16 -13.33 -18.87
C SER A 156 5.21 -13.27 -17.68
N GLU A 157 4.86 -14.41 -17.11
CA GLU A 157 3.99 -14.47 -15.94
C GLU A 157 4.68 -13.90 -14.70
N ILE A 158 5.94 -14.27 -14.46
CA ILE A 158 6.75 -13.67 -13.37
C ILE A 158 6.85 -12.15 -13.53
N LYS A 159 6.96 -11.65 -14.77
CA LYS A 159 7.00 -10.21 -15.05
C LYS A 159 5.68 -9.52 -14.74
N GLU A 160 4.54 -10.13 -15.04
CA GLU A 160 3.23 -9.59 -14.66
C GLU A 160 3.05 -9.52 -13.14
N TRP A 161 3.57 -10.53 -12.43
CA TRP A 161 3.35 -10.68 -10.98
C TRP A 161 4.33 -9.93 -10.10
N TYR A 162 5.62 -9.89 -10.43
CA TYR A 162 6.68 -9.51 -9.48
C TYR A 162 7.63 -8.41 -9.97
N ASN A 163 7.48 -7.92 -11.20
CA ASN A 163 8.30 -6.84 -11.77
C ASN A 163 7.73 -5.44 -11.45
N GLY A 164 8.39 -4.38 -11.92
CA GLY A 164 7.81 -3.05 -12.05
C GLY A 164 8.55 -1.96 -11.30
N TYR A 165 9.56 -2.29 -10.51
CA TYR A 165 10.26 -1.32 -9.66
C TYR A 165 11.38 -0.63 -10.43
N GLN A 166 11.10 0.58 -10.95
CA GLN A 166 12.07 1.35 -11.71
C GLN A 166 12.99 2.18 -10.80
N ILE A 167 14.30 1.91 -10.85
CA ILE A 167 15.34 2.66 -10.15
C ILE A 167 16.41 3.09 -11.15
N GLY A 168 16.37 4.37 -11.53
CA GLY A 168 17.19 4.86 -12.63
C GLY A 168 16.84 4.14 -13.93
N LYS A 169 17.83 3.48 -14.53
CA LYS A 169 17.66 2.68 -15.75
C LYS A 169 17.26 1.22 -15.50
N HIS A 170 17.26 0.78 -14.25
CA HIS A 170 16.99 -0.62 -13.90
C HIS A 170 15.50 -0.79 -13.60
N VAL A 171 14.88 -1.80 -14.21
CA VAL A 171 13.55 -2.28 -13.82
C VAL A 171 13.74 -3.60 -13.10
N LEU A 172 13.30 -3.66 -11.86
CA LEU A 172 13.62 -4.74 -10.95
C LEU A 172 12.39 -5.55 -10.54
N TYR A 173 12.67 -6.80 -10.17
CA TYR A 173 11.72 -7.73 -9.56
C TYR A 173 11.89 -7.73 -8.05
N ASN A 174 10.79 -7.95 -7.32
CA ASN A 174 10.81 -8.14 -5.87
C ASN A 174 11.58 -9.43 -5.52
N PRO A 175 12.69 -9.37 -4.76
CA PRO A 175 13.48 -10.57 -4.45
C PRO A 175 12.72 -11.62 -3.65
N TRP A 176 11.93 -11.19 -2.67
CA TRP A 176 11.17 -12.09 -1.80
C TRP A 176 10.15 -12.87 -2.62
N SER A 177 9.40 -12.19 -3.48
CA SER A 177 8.38 -12.84 -4.30
C SER A 177 8.98 -13.81 -5.32
N ILE A 178 10.13 -13.46 -5.93
CA ILE A 178 10.85 -14.37 -6.84
C ILE A 178 11.35 -15.61 -6.10
N ILE A 179 12.03 -15.44 -4.96
CA ILE A 179 12.59 -16.57 -4.20
C ILE A 179 11.47 -17.53 -3.79
N ASN A 180 10.37 -17.02 -3.24
CA ASN A 180 9.29 -17.89 -2.78
C ASN A 180 8.50 -18.50 -3.95
N CYS A 181 8.32 -17.79 -5.08
CA CYS A 181 7.72 -18.38 -6.26
C CYS A 181 8.53 -19.57 -6.79
N LEU A 182 9.86 -19.43 -6.84
CA LEU A 182 10.73 -20.50 -7.31
C LEU A 182 10.87 -21.65 -6.31
N ASP A 183 10.82 -21.38 -5.00
CA ASP A 183 10.81 -22.39 -3.96
C ASP A 183 9.49 -23.18 -3.96
N ASN A 184 8.38 -22.49 -4.21
CA ASN A 184 7.03 -23.06 -4.29
C ASN A 184 6.67 -23.51 -5.72
N GLU A 185 7.57 -24.24 -6.36
CA GLU A 185 7.32 -24.95 -7.63
C GLU A 185 6.83 -24.06 -8.80
N GLY A 186 7.19 -22.77 -8.80
CA GLY A 186 6.77 -21.80 -9.81
C GLY A 186 5.32 -21.32 -9.66
N ILE A 187 4.65 -21.60 -8.54
CA ILE A 187 3.28 -21.16 -8.31
C ILE A 187 3.26 -19.63 -8.13
N LEU A 188 2.36 -18.96 -8.85
CA LEU A 188 2.14 -17.52 -8.76
C LEU A 188 1.10 -17.22 -7.69
N GLN A 189 1.48 -16.44 -6.69
CA GLN A 189 0.61 -15.97 -5.60
C GLN A 189 1.21 -14.74 -4.90
N GLU A 190 0.50 -14.22 -3.90
CA GLU A 190 0.97 -13.12 -3.04
C GLU A 190 1.97 -13.64 -1.99
N TYR A 191 3.26 -13.55 -2.30
CA TYR A 191 4.32 -13.92 -1.38
C TYR A 191 4.71 -12.75 -0.47
N TRP A 192 4.52 -11.53 -0.95
CA TRP A 192 4.77 -10.31 -0.21
C TRP A 192 3.57 -9.96 0.70
N LEU A 193 3.38 -10.76 1.76
CA LEU A 193 2.36 -10.51 2.79
C LEU A 193 2.96 -9.71 3.96
N ASN A 194 2.82 -8.39 3.93
CA ASN A 194 3.33 -7.49 4.98
C ASN A 194 2.19 -6.99 5.89
N THR A 195 1.68 -7.86 6.76
CA THR A 195 0.43 -7.65 7.52
C THR A 195 0.39 -6.38 8.38
N SER A 196 1.48 -5.99 9.03
CA SER A 196 1.53 -4.76 9.85
C SER A 196 1.54 -3.49 8.99
N SER A 197 2.30 -3.49 7.89
CA SER A 197 2.36 -2.36 6.95
C SER A 197 1.04 -2.21 6.17
N ASN A 198 0.44 -3.33 5.77
CA ASN A 198 -0.87 -3.37 5.11
C ASN A 198 -1.94 -2.72 6.00
N ALA A 199 -1.96 -3.06 7.30
CA ALA A 199 -2.92 -2.48 8.25
C ALA A 199 -2.78 -0.96 8.38
N LEU A 200 -1.54 -0.44 8.49
CA LEU A 200 -1.28 1.00 8.52
C LEU A 200 -1.76 1.68 7.23
N ILE A 201 -1.42 1.11 6.07
CA ILE A 201 -1.77 1.68 4.77
C ILE A 201 -3.27 1.66 4.53
N GLY A 202 -3.93 0.55 4.87
CA GLY A 202 -5.37 0.44 4.88
C GLY A 202 -6.01 1.53 5.74
N ASP A 203 -5.54 1.73 6.98
CA ASP A 203 -6.06 2.79 7.85
C ASP A 203 -5.85 4.21 7.27
N LEU A 204 -4.69 4.47 6.69
CA LEU A 204 -4.34 5.76 6.09
C LEU A 204 -5.22 6.07 4.87
N LEU A 205 -5.37 5.11 3.96
CA LEU A 205 -6.22 5.25 2.76
C LEU A 205 -7.70 5.36 3.13
N ARG A 206 -8.16 4.57 4.11
CA ARG A 206 -9.53 4.61 4.63
C ARG A 206 -9.91 5.97 5.18
N LYS A 207 -9.02 6.59 5.96
CA LYS A 207 -9.21 7.92 6.58
C LYS A 207 -8.78 9.08 5.68
N ALA A 208 -8.36 8.81 4.45
CA ALA A 208 -7.85 9.84 3.56
C ALA A 208 -8.96 10.80 3.08
N LYS A 209 -8.53 12.00 2.67
CA LYS A 209 -9.42 13.02 2.10
C LYS A 209 -10.03 12.55 0.77
N PRO A 210 -11.19 13.10 0.35
CA PRO A 210 -11.84 12.70 -0.91
C PRO A 210 -10.96 12.78 -2.17
N VAL A 211 -10.02 13.72 -2.22
CA VAL A 211 -9.05 13.82 -3.32
C VAL A 211 -8.15 12.58 -3.42
N VAL A 212 -7.65 12.08 -2.29
CA VAL A 212 -6.81 10.88 -2.23
C VAL A 212 -7.63 9.64 -2.58
N LYS A 213 -8.87 9.55 -2.09
CA LYS A 213 -9.75 8.41 -2.41
C LYS A 213 -10.02 8.31 -3.91
N LYS A 214 -10.17 9.45 -4.61
CA LYS A 214 -10.28 9.48 -6.08
C LYS A 214 -9.02 8.97 -6.76
N GLU A 215 -7.86 9.48 -6.35
CA GLU A 215 -6.57 9.07 -6.94
C GLU A 215 -6.30 7.58 -6.68
N PHE A 216 -6.69 7.08 -5.50
CA PHE A 216 -6.65 5.65 -5.20
C PHE A 216 -7.58 4.85 -6.11
N GLU A 217 -8.80 5.33 -6.35
CA GLU A 217 -9.73 4.73 -7.32
C GLU A 217 -9.14 4.68 -8.74
N GLU A 218 -8.47 5.75 -9.17
CA GLU A 218 -7.77 5.82 -10.46
C GLU A 218 -6.66 4.76 -10.53
N LEU A 219 -5.82 4.64 -9.50
CA LEU A 219 -4.79 3.61 -9.39
C LEU A 219 -5.37 2.20 -9.46
N LEU A 220 -6.42 1.94 -8.70
CA LEU A 220 -7.14 0.67 -8.70
C LEU A 220 -7.64 0.32 -10.11
N GLN A 221 -8.04 1.30 -10.92
CA GLN A 221 -8.45 1.08 -12.32
C GLN A 221 -7.27 0.94 -13.30
N GLY A 222 -6.03 0.84 -12.82
CA GLY A 222 -4.83 0.79 -13.64
C GLY A 222 -4.49 2.14 -14.30
N LYS A 223 -5.03 3.25 -13.81
CA LYS A 223 -4.71 4.59 -14.32
C LYS A 223 -3.51 5.18 -13.57
N VAL A 224 -2.79 6.03 -14.27
CA VAL A 224 -1.63 6.75 -13.74
C VAL A 224 -2.11 7.99 -12.97
N ILE A 225 -1.58 8.20 -11.77
CA ILE A 225 -1.76 9.46 -11.02
C ILE A 225 -0.48 10.29 -11.05
N THR A 226 -0.62 11.62 -10.98
CA THR A 226 0.52 12.54 -10.99
C THR A 226 0.66 13.20 -9.63
N GLN A 227 1.80 13.02 -8.98
CA GLN A 227 2.02 13.50 -7.61
C GLN A 227 3.38 14.16 -7.45
N ALA A 228 3.42 15.21 -6.62
CA ALA A 228 4.68 15.76 -6.13
C ALA A 228 5.20 14.87 -5.00
N LEU A 229 6.41 14.33 -5.14
CA LEU A 229 7.00 13.48 -4.12
C LEU A 229 7.95 14.24 -3.22
N SER A 230 7.99 13.83 -1.95
CA SER A 230 8.98 14.28 -0.99
C SER A 230 9.94 13.14 -0.67
N GLU A 231 11.24 13.36 -0.86
CA GLU A 231 12.27 12.47 -0.33
C GLU A 231 12.36 12.52 1.19
N ASN A 232 11.85 13.57 1.85
CA ASN A 232 11.85 13.71 3.30
C ASN A 232 10.42 13.51 3.82
N LEU A 233 10.15 12.34 4.39
CA LEU A 233 8.85 12.04 4.96
C LEU A 233 8.82 12.49 6.42
N VAL A 234 7.80 13.29 6.76
CA VAL A 234 7.46 13.62 8.14
C VAL A 234 6.24 12.79 8.50
N PHE A 235 6.42 11.72 9.27
CA PHE A 235 5.37 10.73 9.51
C PHE A 235 4.04 11.34 10.03
N PRO A 236 4.06 12.32 10.96
CA PRO A 236 2.84 13.01 11.40
C PRO A 236 2.10 13.80 10.29
N ASP A 237 2.76 14.14 9.19
CA ASP A 237 2.16 14.87 8.07
C ASP A 237 1.44 13.95 7.07
N ILE A 238 1.63 12.62 7.14
CA ILE A 238 1.03 11.64 6.22
C ILE A 238 -0.50 11.77 6.20
N ARG A 239 -1.14 12.00 7.36
CA ARG A 239 -2.59 12.21 7.46
C ARG A 239 -3.06 13.58 6.97
N LYS A 240 -2.14 14.55 6.82
CA LYS A 240 -2.47 15.94 6.51
C LYS A 240 -2.26 16.26 5.02
N LYS A 241 -1.21 15.70 4.44
CA LYS A 241 -0.68 16.01 3.11
C LYS A 241 -0.75 14.76 2.20
N PRO A 242 -1.56 14.77 1.13
CA PRO A 242 -1.60 13.69 0.13
C PRO A 242 -0.22 13.28 -0.37
N GLU A 243 0.66 14.25 -0.60
CA GLU A 243 2.02 14.05 -1.11
C GLU A 243 2.85 13.14 -0.19
N ALA A 244 2.66 13.26 1.12
CA ALA A 244 3.35 12.43 2.11
C ALA A 244 2.83 10.99 2.10
N LEU A 245 1.53 10.78 1.91
CA LEU A 245 0.95 9.44 1.77
C LEU A 245 1.41 8.76 0.48
N TRP A 246 1.37 9.46 -0.66
CA TRP A 246 1.84 8.90 -1.94
C TRP A 246 3.33 8.61 -1.93
N SER A 247 4.12 9.46 -1.27
CA SER A 247 5.55 9.21 -1.07
C SER A 247 5.79 7.97 -0.19
N LEU A 248 5.02 7.78 0.88
CA LEU A 248 5.10 6.56 1.71
C LEU A 248 4.81 5.31 0.86
N LEU A 249 3.70 5.31 0.13
CA LEU A 249 3.28 4.18 -0.69
C LEU A 249 4.33 3.81 -1.75
N LEU A 250 4.97 4.80 -2.37
CA LEU A 250 6.08 4.55 -3.28
C LEU A 250 7.27 3.89 -2.57
N TYR A 251 7.76 4.47 -1.48
CA TYR A 251 8.96 3.94 -0.81
C TYR A 251 8.72 2.59 -0.16
N ALA A 252 7.48 2.31 0.26
CA ALA A 252 7.07 1.02 0.80
C ALA A 252 6.81 -0.05 -0.28
N GLY A 253 6.95 0.29 -1.58
CA GLY A 253 6.82 -0.66 -2.69
C GLY A 253 5.40 -0.91 -3.18
N TYR A 254 4.42 -0.12 -2.75
CA TYR A 254 3.03 -0.24 -3.22
C TYR A 254 2.76 0.50 -4.52
N LEU A 255 3.66 1.40 -4.91
CA LEU A 255 3.61 2.13 -6.18
C LEU A 255 4.95 2.02 -6.91
N LYS A 256 4.92 2.22 -8.22
CA LYS A 256 6.11 2.45 -9.06
C LYS A 256 6.06 3.81 -9.71
N VAL A 257 7.24 4.33 -10.05
CA VAL A 257 7.38 5.50 -10.93
C VAL A 257 7.43 5.01 -12.37
N VAL A 258 6.57 5.57 -13.22
CA VAL A 258 6.58 5.34 -14.68
C VAL A 258 7.38 6.43 -15.39
N GLU A 259 7.19 7.66 -14.94
CA GLU A 259 7.88 8.84 -15.47
C GLU A 259 8.08 9.85 -14.34
N LYS A 260 9.15 10.64 -14.43
CA LYS A 260 9.42 11.71 -13.47
C LYS A 260 9.98 12.94 -14.16
N GLU A 261 9.54 14.09 -13.71
CA GLU A 261 10.01 15.39 -14.18
C GLU A 261 10.28 16.33 -13.00
N ARG A 262 11.20 17.26 -13.20
CA ARG A 262 11.50 18.28 -12.20
C ARG A 262 10.83 19.59 -12.59
N GLN A 263 9.83 19.99 -11.80
CA GLN A 263 9.17 21.28 -11.92
C GLN A 263 9.64 22.20 -10.78
N GLY A 264 10.61 23.07 -11.08
CA GLY A 264 11.27 23.90 -10.08
C GLY A 264 11.93 23.05 -8.99
N ASN A 265 11.51 23.24 -7.73
CA ASN A 265 12.02 22.50 -6.58
C ASN A 265 11.26 21.19 -6.30
N LYS A 266 10.20 20.89 -7.05
CA LYS A 266 9.39 19.69 -6.85
C LYS A 266 9.78 18.61 -7.85
N LEU A 267 9.87 17.38 -7.36
CA LEU A 267 9.92 16.20 -8.22
C LEU A 267 8.48 15.73 -8.43
N ILE A 268 8.00 15.84 -9.66
CA ILE A 268 6.69 15.34 -10.06
C ILE A 268 6.88 13.95 -10.64
N CYS A 269 6.09 13.00 -10.16
CA CYS A 269 6.15 11.61 -10.61
C CYS A 269 4.78 11.13 -11.07
N HIS A 270 4.80 10.35 -12.14
CA HIS A 270 3.68 9.56 -12.64
C HIS A 270 3.73 8.19 -11.97
N LEU A 271 2.71 7.87 -11.18
CA LEU A 271 2.67 6.70 -10.32
C LEU A 271 1.62 5.69 -10.79
N LEU A 272 1.94 4.41 -10.62
CA LEU A 272 1.06 3.28 -10.93
C LEU A 272 1.25 2.16 -9.91
N ILE A 273 0.26 1.26 -9.77
CA ILE A 273 0.44 -0.01 -9.06
C ILE A 273 1.49 -0.84 -9.83
N PRO A 274 2.49 -1.43 -9.14
CA PRO A 274 3.66 -2.00 -9.81
C PRO A 274 3.34 -3.26 -10.62
N ASN A 275 2.56 -4.17 -10.04
CA ASN A 275 2.32 -5.50 -10.55
C ASN A 275 1.04 -6.10 -9.95
N LYS A 276 0.74 -7.34 -10.35
CA LYS A 276 -0.45 -8.05 -9.93
C LYS A 276 -0.45 -8.42 -8.44
N GLU A 277 0.69 -8.79 -7.88
CA GLU A 277 0.82 -9.10 -6.45
C GLU A 277 0.37 -7.91 -5.58
N VAL A 278 0.87 -6.71 -5.87
CA VAL A 278 0.47 -5.51 -5.12
C VAL A 278 -0.98 -5.10 -5.40
N SER A 279 -1.52 -5.40 -6.58
CA SER A 279 -2.95 -5.18 -6.85
C SER A 279 -3.82 -6.00 -5.92
N PHE A 280 -3.47 -7.26 -5.65
CA PHE A 280 -4.22 -8.11 -4.73
C PHE A 280 -4.15 -7.60 -3.29
N VAL A 281 -2.99 -7.12 -2.84
CA VAL A 281 -2.88 -6.46 -1.51
C VAL A 281 -3.86 -5.29 -1.38
N TYR A 282 -4.08 -4.53 -2.46
CA TYR A 282 -5.06 -3.46 -2.44
C TYR A 282 -6.51 -3.95 -2.49
N ASP A 283 -6.78 -5.05 -3.21
CA ASP A 283 -8.10 -5.67 -3.22
C ASP A 283 -8.43 -6.18 -1.79
N ASP A 284 -7.51 -6.86 -1.11
CA ASP A 284 -7.64 -7.29 0.31
C ASP A 284 -7.91 -6.12 1.26
N ILE A 285 -7.14 -5.03 1.13
CA ILE A 285 -7.33 -3.83 1.96
C ILE A 285 -8.76 -3.28 1.80
N VAL A 286 -9.28 -3.28 0.57
CA VAL A 286 -10.63 -2.79 0.30
C VAL A 286 -11.67 -3.77 0.85
N ASP A 287 -11.46 -5.09 0.69
CA ASP A 287 -12.33 -6.14 1.20
C ASP A 287 -12.42 -6.10 2.74
N ASP A 288 -11.29 -5.87 3.43
CA ASP A 288 -11.22 -5.67 4.88
C ASP A 288 -12.04 -4.45 5.35
N TRP A 289 -12.04 -3.35 4.59
CA TRP A 289 -12.83 -2.16 4.96
C TRP A 289 -14.32 -2.46 5.02
N PHE A 290 -14.81 -3.38 4.20
CA PHE A 290 -16.21 -3.76 4.16
C PHE A 290 -16.52 -4.93 5.10
N SER A 291 -15.55 -5.82 5.33
CA SER A 291 -15.64 -6.95 6.27
C SER A 291 -15.55 -6.53 7.75
N GLU A 292 -14.86 -5.43 8.08
CA GLU A 292 -14.92 -4.84 9.43
C GLU A 292 -16.26 -4.12 9.68
N ALA A 293 -16.92 -3.65 8.62
CA ALA A 293 -18.22 -3.03 8.72
C ALA A 293 -19.35 -4.06 8.85
N ILE A 294 -19.22 -5.27 8.29
CA ILE A 294 -20.20 -6.39 8.30
C ILE A 294 -19.45 -7.73 8.21
N SER A 295 -19.93 -8.82 8.81
CA SER A 295 -19.28 -10.16 8.76
C SER A 295 -18.84 -10.61 7.35
N ILE A 296 -17.68 -11.28 7.24
CA ILE A 296 -17.09 -11.81 5.99
C ILE A 296 -18.09 -12.63 5.16
N GLU A 297 -18.90 -13.48 5.81
CA GLU A 297 -19.97 -14.27 5.15
C GLU A 297 -20.97 -13.38 4.38
N SER A 298 -21.16 -12.13 4.80
CA SER A 298 -22.02 -11.15 4.15
C SER A 298 -21.40 -10.51 2.91
N TYR A 299 -20.07 -10.49 2.77
CA TYR A 299 -19.38 -9.90 1.61
C TYR A 299 -19.37 -10.85 0.43
N ASP A 300 -18.95 -12.10 0.63
CA ASP A 300 -19.02 -13.13 -0.42
C ASP A 300 -20.45 -13.31 -0.92
N SER A 301 -21.42 -13.31 0.00
CA SER A 301 -22.84 -13.40 -0.35
C SER A 301 -23.33 -12.16 -1.12
N PHE A 302 -22.80 -10.97 -0.82
CA PHE A 302 -23.09 -9.75 -1.58
C PHE A 302 -22.57 -9.82 -3.00
N VAL A 303 -21.28 -10.14 -3.17
CA VAL A 303 -20.63 -10.27 -4.46
C VAL A 303 -21.34 -11.32 -5.31
N LYS A 304 -21.65 -12.47 -4.72
CA LYS A 304 -22.39 -13.55 -5.37
C LYS A 304 -23.80 -13.14 -5.78
N SER A 305 -24.53 -12.39 -4.94
CA SER A 305 -25.87 -11.91 -5.28
C SER A 305 -25.89 -11.01 -6.52
N LEU A 306 -24.85 -10.19 -6.72
CA LEU A 306 -24.70 -9.37 -7.92
C LEU A 306 -24.47 -10.23 -9.17
N VAL A 307 -23.54 -11.18 -9.08
CA VAL A 307 -23.16 -12.06 -10.20
C VAL A 307 -24.29 -13.01 -10.59
N ASP A 308 -25.00 -13.58 -9.62
CA ASP A 308 -26.12 -14.51 -9.84
C ASP A 308 -27.40 -13.78 -10.28
N GLY A 309 -27.45 -12.45 -10.15
CA GLY A 309 -28.61 -11.64 -10.50
C GLY A 309 -29.71 -11.61 -9.43
N ASP A 310 -29.41 -12.00 -8.18
CA ASP A 310 -30.32 -11.97 -7.03
C ASP A 310 -30.43 -10.54 -6.47
N MET A 311 -31.25 -9.72 -7.14
CA MET A 311 -31.33 -8.28 -6.87
C MET A 311 -31.99 -7.93 -5.53
N GLU A 312 -32.83 -8.80 -4.99
CA GLU A 312 -33.40 -8.60 -3.65
C GLU A 312 -32.30 -8.72 -2.58
N LYS A 313 -31.47 -9.78 -2.65
CA LYS A 313 -30.31 -9.90 -1.75
C LYS A 313 -29.30 -8.79 -1.99
N PHE A 314 -29.02 -8.45 -3.24
CA PHE A 314 -28.09 -7.39 -3.58
C PHE A 314 -28.52 -6.03 -2.98
N GLU A 315 -29.79 -5.66 -3.12
CA GLU A 315 -30.35 -4.43 -2.52
C GLU A 315 -30.26 -4.45 -0.99
N MET A 316 -30.59 -5.59 -0.37
CA MET A 316 -30.47 -5.79 1.07
C MET A 316 -29.04 -5.58 1.56
N TYR A 317 -28.06 -6.18 0.87
CA TYR A 317 -26.66 -6.07 1.23
C TYR A 317 -26.14 -4.63 1.05
N ILE A 318 -26.39 -3.97 -0.08
CA ILE A 318 -25.97 -2.56 -0.27
C ILE A 318 -26.60 -1.67 0.80
N THR A 319 -27.90 -1.82 1.07
CA THR A 319 -28.57 -1.04 2.10
C THR A 319 -27.93 -1.26 3.47
N SER A 320 -27.63 -2.51 3.81
CA SER A 320 -26.90 -2.86 5.03
C SER A 320 -25.52 -2.21 5.08
N TYR A 321 -24.74 -2.31 4.00
CA TYR A 321 -23.42 -1.68 3.90
C TYR A 321 -23.53 -0.17 4.05
N ILE A 322 -24.45 0.52 3.37
CA ILE A 322 -24.61 1.98 3.50
C ILE A 322 -24.97 2.39 4.93
N MET A 323 -25.82 1.62 5.60
CA MET A 323 -26.23 1.92 6.97
C MET A 323 -25.08 1.80 7.97
N GLN A 324 -24.28 0.73 7.83
CA GLN A 324 -23.16 0.41 8.73
C GLN A 324 -21.89 1.20 8.38
N SER A 325 -21.64 1.42 7.09
CA SER A 325 -20.51 2.21 6.58
C SER A 325 -20.74 3.72 6.59
N GLY A 326 -21.95 4.18 6.97
CA GLY A 326 -22.31 5.59 6.88
C GLY A 326 -21.44 6.54 7.73
N SER A 327 -20.68 6.04 8.69
CA SER A 327 -19.61 6.79 9.40
C SER A 327 -18.28 6.83 8.63
N TYR A 328 -18.03 5.86 7.75
CA TYR A 328 -16.80 5.76 6.93
C TYR A 328 -16.85 6.65 5.68
N PHE A 329 -18.05 6.93 5.16
CA PHE A 329 -18.26 7.71 3.92
C PHE A 329 -19.10 8.99 4.09
N ASP A 330 -19.61 9.28 5.29
CA ASP A 330 -20.41 10.48 5.63
C ASP A 330 -21.59 10.75 4.66
N PHE A 331 -22.39 9.71 4.39
CA PHE A 331 -23.56 9.80 3.51
C PHE A 331 -24.68 10.68 4.12
N ASN A 332 -24.87 11.87 3.55
CA ASN A 332 -25.97 12.79 3.83
C ASN A 332 -26.85 13.05 2.57
N LYS A 333 -27.97 13.78 2.72
CA LYS A 333 -28.92 14.03 1.61
C LYS A 333 -28.33 14.76 0.40
N ASN A 334 -27.25 15.51 0.59
CA ASN A 334 -26.56 16.25 -0.47
C ASN A 334 -25.31 15.51 -0.97
N THR A 335 -25.16 14.23 -0.62
CA THR A 335 -24.04 13.42 -1.10
C THR A 335 -24.13 13.30 -2.62
N PRO A 336 -23.09 13.72 -3.36
CA PRO A 336 -23.10 13.63 -4.82
C PRO A 336 -22.95 12.19 -5.29
N GLU A 337 -23.49 11.89 -6.49
CA GLU A 337 -23.43 10.56 -7.15
C GLU A 337 -22.03 9.93 -7.09
N ARG A 338 -21.00 10.75 -7.31
CA ARG A 338 -19.60 10.30 -7.32
C ARG A 338 -19.13 9.66 -6.01
N VAL A 339 -19.69 10.03 -4.86
CA VAL A 339 -19.31 9.41 -3.58
C VAL A 339 -19.91 8.02 -3.46
N PHE A 340 -21.17 7.83 -3.89
CA PHE A 340 -21.79 6.50 -3.98
C PHE A 340 -21.13 5.63 -5.04
N HIS A 341 -20.69 6.24 -6.14
CA HIS A 341 -19.90 5.55 -7.16
C HIS A 341 -18.63 4.93 -6.56
N VAL A 342 -17.79 5.73 -5.87
CA VAL A 342 -16.55 5.25 -5.25
C VAL A 342 -16.85 4.13 -4.24
N PHE A 343 -17.93 4.28 -3.48
CA PHE A 343 -18.38 3.29 -2.50
C PHE A 343 -18.74 1.95 -3.16
N ILE A 344 -19.62 1.96 -4.17
CA ILE A 344 -20.03 0.74 -4.87
C ILE A 344 -18.84 0.13 -5.63
N LEU A 345 -17.99 0.95 -6.24
CA LEU A 345 -16.80 0.46 -6.92
C LEU A 345 -15.84 -0.26 -5.95
N GLY A 346 -15.67 0.26 -4.73
CA GLY A 346 -14.95 -0.42 -3.67
C GLY A 346 -15.59 -1.77 -3.33
N LEU A 347 -16.91 -1.81 -3.16
CA LEU A 347 -17.63 -3.04 -2.85
C LEU A 347 -17.50 -4.12 -3.93
N VAL A 348 -17.41 -3.76 -5.20
CA VAL A 348 -17.30 -4.73 -6.29
C VAL A 348 -15.85 -5.03 -6.70
N VAL A 349 -14.85 -4.45 -6.04
CA VAL A 349 -13.45 -4.54 -6.46
C VAL A 349 -12.91 -5.97 -6.41
N GLY A 350 -13.31 -6.76 -5.40
CA GLY A 350 -12.93 -8.18 -5.27
C GLY A 350 -13.32 -9.06 -6.46
N LEU A 351 -14.26 -8.61 -7.32
CA LEU A 351 -14.63 -9.31 -8.56
C LEU A 351 -13.60 -9.18 -9.69
N ARG A 352 -12.47 -8.50 -9.49
CA ARG A 352 -11.40 -8.35 -10.49
C ARG A 352 -10.81 -9.66 -10.95
N GLY A 353 -10.84 -10.71 -10.12
CA GLY A 353 -10.45 -12.05 -10.54
C GLY A 353 -11.29 -12.55 -11.72
N GLU A 354 -12.56 -12.18 -11.77
CA GLU A 354 -13.59 -12.74 -12.66
C GLU A 354 -14.07 -11.76 -13.74
N TYR A 355 -13.93 -10.45 -13.51
CA TYR A 355 -14.38 -9.38 -14.40
C TYR A 355 -13.28 -8.33 -14.67
N TYR A 356 -13.29 -7.77 -15.87
CA TYR A 356 -12.66 -6.49 -16.15
C TYR A 356 -13.60 -5.37 -15.69
N ILE A 357 -13.29 -4.76 -14.55
CA ILE A 357 -14.06 -3.65 -13.98
C ILE A 357 -13.57 -2.33 -14.56
N ARG A 358 -14.48 -1.60 -15.20
CA ARG A 358 -14.23 -0.29 -15.79
C ARG A 358 -15.18 0.71 -15.15
N SER A 359 -14.68 1.89 -14.82
CA SER A 359 -15.51 2.98 -14.32
C SER A 359 -15.24 4.26 -15.08
N ASN A 360 -16.28 5.08 -15.22
CA ASN A 360 -16.12 6.48 -15.61
C ASN A 360 -15.42 6.64 -16.98
N GLN A 361 -15.69 5.74 -17.93
CA GLN A 361 -15.10 5.73 -19.28
C GLN A 361 -16.17 6.13 -20.32
N GLU A 362 -15.74 6.84 -21.36
CA GLU A 362 -16.61 7.18 -22.49
C GLU A 362 -16.96 5.92 -23.31
N SER A 363 -18.24 5.74 -23.62
CA SER A 363 -18.75 4.65 -24.47
C SER A 363 -20.10 5.05 -25.07
N GLY A 364 -20.35 4.64 -26.31
CA GLY A 364 -21.52 5.07 -27.08
C GLY A 364 -21.59 6.60 -27.15
N LEU A 365 -22.68 7.18 -26.63
CA LEU A 365 -22.95 8.63 -26.63
C LEU A 365 -22.80 9.29 -25.24
N GLY A 366 -22.12 8.63 -24.30
CA GLY A 366 -22.00 9.10 -22.93
C GLY A 366 -20.87 8.46 -22.14
N ARG A 367 -20.98 8.54 -20.81
CA ARG A 367 -20.05 7.97 -19.84
C ARG A 367 -20.84 7.09 -18.88
N PHE A 368 -20.55 5.80 -18.85
CA PHE A 368 -21.17 4.90 -17.87
C PHE A 368 -20.49 5.06 -16.52
N ASP A 369 -21.21 4.75 -15.45
CA ASP A 369 -20.63 4.72 -14.11
C ASP A 369 -19.74 3.50 -13.91
N VAL A 370 -20.29 2.27 -13.87
CA VAL A 370 -19.50 1.04 -13.68
C VAL A 370 -19.93 -0.04 -14.67
N VAL A 371 -18.95 -0.61 -15.36
CA VAL A 371 -19.07 -1.75 -16.27
C VAL A 371 -18.21 -2.89 -15.76
N MET A 372 -18.75 -4.10 -15.78
CA MET A 372 -18.02 -5.33 -15.48
C MET A 372 -18.14 -6.24 -16.71
N LEU A 373 -17.05 -6.36 -17.46
CA LEU A 373 -16.96 -7.30 -18.59
C LEU A 373 -16.43 -8.64 -18.06
N PRO A 374 -17.15 -9.74 -18.25
CA PRO A 374 -16.70 -11.03 -17.74
C PRO A 374 -15.43 -11.47 -18.46
N LYS A 375 -14.47 -12.05 -17.72
CA LYS A 375 -13.28 -12.67 -18.31
C LYS A 375 -13.58 -14.01 -18.99
N GLN A 376 -14.69 -14.63 -18.62
CA GLN A 376 -15.21 -15.88 -19.21
C GLN A 376 -16.48 -15.60 -20.01
N ASN A 377 -16.54 -16.05 -21.26
CA ASN A 377 -17.60 -15.71 -22.22
C ASN A 377 -19.02 -16.22 -21.86
N GLU A 378 -19.16 -17.06 -20.85
CA GLU A 378 -20.43 -17.67 -20.44
C GLU A 378 -21.20 -16.86 -19.38
N ARG A 379 -20.56 -15.84 -18.80
CA ARG A 379 -21.20 -14.98 -17.78
C ARG A 379 -21.85 -13.76 -18.40
N ALA A 380 -22.86 -13.23 -17.72
CA ALA A 380 -23.46 -11.96 -18.08
C ALA A 380 -22.50 -10.80 -17.78
N GLY A 381 -22.48 -9.78 -18.63
CA GLY A 381 -21.91 -8.49 -18.30
C GLY A 381 -22.79 -7.75 -17.29
N ILE A 382 -22.19 -6.87 -16.50
CA ILE A 382 -22.92 -6.08 -15.50
C ILE A 382 -22.67 -4.60 -15.78
N LEU A 383 -23.74 -3.81 -15.75
CA LEU A 383 -23.70 -2.37 -15.95
C LEU A 383 -24.48 -1.66 -14.84
N LEU A 384 -23.81 -0.82 -14.08
CA LEU A 384 -24.39 -0.02 -13.01
C LEU A 384 -24.40 1.44 -13.43
N GLU A 385 -25.55 2.10 -13.26
CA GLU A 385 -25.72 3.54 -13.43
C GLU A 385 -26.27 4.14 -12.13
N PHE A 386 -25.63 5.18 -11.63
CA PHE A 386 -25.95 5.79 -10.33
C PHE A 386 -26.72 7.09 -10.50
N LYS A 387 -27.64 7.34 -9.56
CA LYS A 387 -28.34 8.61 -9.40
C LYS A 387 -28.33 9.07 -7.95
N ALA A 388 -28.28 10.37 -7.71
CA ALA A 388 -28.45 10.94 -6.39
C ALA A 388 -29.64 11.91 -6.35
N THR A 389 -30.28 11.98 -5.19
CA THR A 389 -31.36 12.93 -4.91
C THR A 389 -31.34 13.32 -3.43
N ASP A 390 -31.87 14.50 -3.15
CA ASP A 390 -32.11 15.03 -1.80
C ASP A 390 -33.47 14.61 -1.20
N ASP A 391 -34.31 13.90 -1.97
CA ASP A 391 -35.68 13.50 -1.61
C ASP A 391 -35.88 12.00 -1.79
N THR A 392 -36.06 11.28 -0.68
CA THR A 392 -36.26 9.83 -0.65
C THR A 392 -37.46 9.38 -1.49
N ARG A 393 -38.48 10.22 -1.68
CA ARG A 393 -39.66 9.89 -2.50
C ARG A 393 -39.35 9.79 -3.98
N LYS A 394 -38.21 10.31 -4.43
CA LYS A 394 -37.77 10.30 -5.84
C LYS A 394 -36.86 9.14 -6.17
N LEU A 395 -36.43 8.33 -5.20
CA LEU A 395 -35.47 7.24 -5.38
C LEU A 395 -35.87 6.30 -6.53
N LYS A 396 -37.07 5.73 -6.49
CA LYS A 396 -37.57 4.85 -7.55
C LYS A 396 -37.57 5.48 -8.94
N ALA A 397 -37.99 6.75 -9.02
CA ALA A 397 -38.05 7.48 -10.28
C ALA A 397 -36.64 7.73 -10.84
N LYS A 398 -35.70 8.08 -9.96
CA LYS A 398 -34.28 8.28 -10.29
C LYS A 398 -33.59 6.97 -10.70
N ALA A 399 -33.86 5.86 -10.02
CA ALA A 399 -33.32 4.56 -10.39
C ALA A 399 -33.77 4.18 -11.82
N LYS A 400 -35.06 4.40 -12.14
CA LYS A 400 -35.60 4.23 -13.51
C LYS A 400 -34.98 5.16 -14.53
N GLU A 401 -34.66 6.40 -14.16
CA GLU A 401 -33.93 7.35 -15.00
C GLU A 401 -32.54 6.81 -15.37
N GLY A 402 -31.79 6.29 -14.39
CA GLY A 402 -30.50 5.64 -14.62
C GLY A 402 -30.59 4.42 -15.53
N LEU A 403 -31.55 3.51 -15.28
CA LEU A 403 -31.76 2.34 -16.13
C LEU A 403 -32.16 2.71 -17.57
N LYS A 404 -32.90 3.81 -17.75
CA LYS A 404 -33.22 4.32 -19.08
C LYS A 404 -31.98 4.87 -19.79
N GLN A 405 -31.13 5.61 -19.06
CA GLN A 405 -29.89 6.19 -19.59
C GLN A 405 -28.94 5.13 -20.16
N VAL A 406 -28.86 3.95 -19.52
CA VAL A 406 -28.11 2.78 -20.05
C VAL A 406 -28.46 2.48 -21.50
N LYS A 407 -29.76 2.51 -21.84
CA LYS A 407 -30.24 2.22 -23.20
C LYS A 407 -30.03 3.40 -24.13
N ASP A 408 -30.40 4.60 -23.68
CA ASP A 408 -30.37 5.82 -24.48
C ASP A 408 -28.94 6.20 -24.92
N LYS A 409 -27.93 5.81 -24.13
CA LYS A 409 -26.52 6.10 -24.41
C LYS A 409 -25.76 5.02 -25.17
N GLN A 410 -26.44 3.95 -25.60
CA GLN A 410 -25.85 2.83 -26.35
C GLN A 410 -24.66 2.14 -25.66
N TYR A 411 -24.63 2.13 -24.32
CA TYR A 411 -23.54 1.49 -23.55
C TYR A 411 -23.40 -0.01 -23.81
N LEU A 412 -24.48 -0.65 -24.29
CA LEU A 412 -24.53 -2.05 -24.68
C LEU A 412 -23.55 -2.41 -25.80
N GLU A 413 -23.14 -1.45 -26.63
CA GLU A 413 -22.19 -1.69 -27.72
C GLU A 413 -20.82 -2.16 -27.22
N LEU A 414 -20.39 -1.69 -26.04
CA LEU A 414 -19.15 -2.15 -25.42
C LEU A 414 -19.19 -3.65 -25.11
N PHE A 415 -20.33 -4.17 -24.66
CA PHE A 415 -20.50 -5.58 -24.32
C PHE A 415 -20.48 -6.45 -25.58
N ARG A 416 -21.15 -6.00 -26.66
CA ARG A 416 -21.13 -6.67 -27.97
C ARG A 416 -19.73 -6.82 -28.52
N GLN A 417 -18.94 -5.74 -28.50
CA GLN A 417 -17.57 -5.74 -29.01
C GLN A 417 -16.64 -6.69 -28.24
N ASN A 418 -17.00 -7.03 -27.00
CA ASN A 418 -16.27 -7.98 -26.16
C ASN A 418 -16.94 -9.38 -26.14
N GLY A 419 -17.85 -9.67 -27.06
CA GLY A 419 -18.46 -11.00 -27.21
C GLY A 419 -19.47 -11.39 -26.12
N VAL A 420 -19.93 -10.42 -25.33
CA VAL A 420 -20.86 -10.66 -24.21
C VAL A 420 -22.30 -10.68 -24.74
N LYS A 421 -23.01 -11.79 -24.51
CA LYS A 421 -24.36 -12.04 -25.06
C LYS A 421 -25.51 -11.59 -24.16
N GLU A 422 -25.21 -11.37 -22.89
CA GLU A 422 -26.21 -11.06 -21.86
C GLU A 422 -25.66 -9.97 -20.95
N VAL A 423 -26.49 -8.98 -20.61
CA VAL A 423 -26.13 -7.88 -19.71
C VAL A 423 -27.21 -7.68 -18.66
N LEU A 424 -26.80 -7.67 -17.40
CA LEU A 424 -27.59 -7.19 -16.28
C LEU A 424 -27.36 -5.68 -16.11
N ALA A 425 -28.35 -4.89 -16.54
CA ALA A 425 -28.34 -3.44 -16.37
C ALA A 425 -29.07 -3.06 -15.08
N ILE A 426 -28.44 -2.24 -14.24
CA ILE A 426 -28.96 -1.83 -12.93
C ILE A 426 -28.88 -0.31 -12.81
N GLY A 427 -30.03 0.33 -12.59
CA GLY A 427 -30.10 1.73 -12.18
C GLY A 427 -30.25 1.81 -10.67
N LEU A 428 -29.32 2.46 -9.99
CA LEU A 428 -29.36 2.70 -8.55
C LEU A 428 -29.59 4.18 -8.26
N ALA A 429 -30.43 4.49 -7.28
CA ALA A 429 -30.60 5.85 -6.78
C ALA A 429 -30.32 5.91 -5.28
N PHE A 430 -29.67 6.99 -4.84
CA PHE A 430 -29.28 7.20 -3.45
C PHE A 430 -29.79 8.54 -2.91
N CYS A 431 -30.12 8.57 -1.62
CA CYS A 431 -30.49 9.77 -0.86
C CYS A 431 -29.98 9.64 0.57
N GLY A 432 -28.79 10.15 0.85
CA GLY A 432 -28.09 9.89 2.11
C GLY A 432 -27.91 8.40 2.31
N LYS A 433 -28.48 7.84 3.39
CA LYS A 433 -28.38 6.41 3.70
C LYS A 433 -29.46 5.53 3.07
N HIS A 434 -30.40 6.11 2.31
CA HIS A 434 -31.45 5.37 1.63
C HIS A 434 -31.09 5.13 0.17
N MET A 435 -31.48 3.97 -0.36
CA MET A 435 -31.35 3.68 -1.78
C MET A 435 -32.55 2.90 -2.32
N GLU A 436 -32.74 2.95 -3.63
CA GLU A 436 -33.57 1.98 -4.37
C GLU A 436 -32.84 1.58 -5.66
N LEU A 437 -33.06 0.35 -6.12
CA LEU A 437 -32.61 -0.09 -7.44
C LEU A 437 -33.74 -0.56 -8.35
N VAL A 438 -33.47 -0.50 -9.64
CA VAL A 438 -34.25 -1.20 -10.67
C VAL A 438 -33.28 -1.89 -11.62
N CYS A 439 -33.63 -3.10 -12.06
CA CYS A 439 -32.77 -3.88 -12.95
C CYS A 439 -33.52 -4.31 -14.20
N GLN A 440 -32.75 -4.67 -15.23
CA GLN A 440 -33.23 -5.36 -16.41
C GLN A 440 -32.14 -6.26 -16.97
N ARG A 441 -32.51 -7.52 -17.26
CA ARG A 441 -31.67 -8.46 -18.00
C ARG A 441 -31.91 -8.27 -19.50
N LEU A 442 -30.83 -8.10 -20.25
CA LEU A 442 -30.82 -7.79 -21.68
C LEU A 442 -30.08 -8.91 -22.41
N ASN A 443 -30.79 -9.63 -23.28
CA ASN A 443 -30.28 -10.81 -23.97
C ASN A 443 -30.09 -10.52 -25.47
N GLU A 444 -29.24 -11.34 -26.12
CA GLU A 444 -29.02 -11.30 -27.57
C GLU A 444 -28.60 -9.92 -28.06
N ILE A 445 -27.68 -9.32 -27.31
CA ILE A 445 -27.25 -7.94 -27.52
C ILE A 445 -26.55 -7.82 -28.85
#